data_AF-A0A1M6SRN3-F1
#
_entry.id   AF-A0A1M6SRN3-F1
#
_cell.length_a   1.000
_cell.length_b   1.000
_cell.length_c   1.000
_cell.angle_alpha   90.00
_cell.angle_beta   90.00
_cell.angle_gamma   90.00
#
_symmetry.space_group_name_H-M   'P 1'
#
loop_
_entity.id
_entity.type
_entity.pdbx_description
1 polymer ?
#
loop_
_entity_poly.entity_id
_entity_poly.type
_entity_poly.pdbx_seq_one_letter_code
_entity_poly.pdbx_strand_id
1 'polypeptide(L)'
;MIMHKITAQKQLNKFTNAFKTLKNSSSLKKSGNTIDIIWKLIHNLFHSISRLNCLHSKRAEIEDKSMDEYRVLMNSFKDENNYINYPDYYGGAFLDDNGRLVLQTADKSKAGIKCLQTAAGDDNIEIQAVPYSYNELLKVRDNLRDYFSNKSSLSFEVKGWAIRNTTNKVNVYIEELTDEKISEFKNEVLDSDIIDFINLPKDSGSRENVKDNHSSENELAAGDSTQAQISSTTLYSGSSIECGLYEMSIGFPAKYQTPGGSYQYGFVTAGHSTSSGAAMKTTYGTTVGTVTKYVYSSSSGCDFAFVHLNSNAVMGSTVSSACGGSGTINNYYVTPVEGKTVYKTGNASNTTYGKVITTSMDYSAFFDGNTVNLKDLLMFQAYATNGDSGGIVYFKYNGTNTPVGITAAGYMGSSGTLVMKAENMVKYGVYPN
;
A
#
# COMPACT_ATOMS: atom_id res chain seq x y z
N MET A 1 16.23 -10.81 -6.51
CA MET A 1 16.26 -10.32 -7.92
C MET A 1 17.30 -11.02 -8.80
N ILE A 2 18.50 -11.39 -8.31
CA ILE A 2 19.53 -12.10 -9.10
C ILE A 2 19.07 -13.53 -9.51
N MET A 3 18.37 -14.25 -8.63
CA MET A 3 17.87 -15.61 -8.92
C MET A 3 16.77 -15.65 -10.01
N HIS A 4 15.86 -14.68 -10.04
CA HIS A 4 14.83 -14.58 -11.10
C HIS A 4 15.42 -14.17 -12.46
N LYS A 5 16.47 -13.33 -12.48
CA LYS A 5 17.27 -13.03 -13.69
C LYS A 5 17.90 -14.30 -14.29
N ILE A 6 18.39 -15.20 -13.44
CA ILE A 6 19.01 -16.47 -13.85
C ILE A 6 17.96 -17.47 -14.37
N THR A 7 16.78 -17.53 -13.76
CA THR A 7 15.72 -18.48 -14.15
C THR A 7 15.08 -18.13 -15.50
N ALA A 8 14.79 -16.85 -15.77
CA ALA A 8 14.29 -16.41 -17.07
C ALA A 8 15.32 -16.63 -18.19
N GLN A 9 16.60 -16.33 -17.94
CA GLN A 9 17.69 -16.58 -18.89
C GLN A 9 17.90 -18.09 -19.16
N LYS A 10 17.75 -18.95 -18.14
CA LYS A 10 17.85 -20.42 -18.30
C LYS A 10 16.68 -21.01 -19.07
N GLN A 11 15.45 -20.55 -18.81
CA GLN A 11 14.24 -20.92 -19.57
C GLN A 11 14.37 -20.49 -21.04
N LEU A 12 14.91 -19.29 -21.29
CA LEU A 12 15.19 -18.75 -22.63
C LEU A 12 16.26 -19.54 -23.40
N ASN A 13 17.34 -19.93 -22.74
CA ASN A 13 18.38 -20.76 -23.35
C ASN A 13 17.81 -22.14 -23.74
N LYS A 14 16.94 -22.72 -22.90
CA LYS A 14 16.23 -23.97 -23.21
C LYS A 14 15.30 -23.80 -24.41
N PHE A 15 14.50 -22.73 -24.45
CA PHE A 15 13.58 -22.46 -25.55
C PHE A 15 14.31 -22.17 -26.88
N THR A 16 15.38 -21.37 -26.83
CA THR A 16 16.22 -21.07 -28.00
C THR A 16 16.89 -22.33 -28.56
N ASN A 17 17.37 -23.21 -27.68
CA ASN A 17 17.96 -24.49 -28.09
C ASN A 17 16.90 -25.46 -28.64
N ALA A 18 15.72 -25.54 -28.04
CA ALA A 18 14.59 -26.32 -28.56
C ALA A 18 14.15 -25.82 -29.94
N PHE A 19 14.11 -24.50 -30.15
CA PHE A 19 13.72 -23.89 -31.42
C PHE A 19 14.78 -24.05 -32.53
N LYS A 20 16.07 -23.92 -32.20
CA LYS A 20 17.17 -24.27 -33.13
C LYS A 20 17.08 -25.73 -33.58
N THR A 21 16.70 -26.61 -32.66
CA THR A 21 16.50 -28.04 -32.95
C THR A 21 15.30 -28.25 -33.89
N LEU A 22 14.19 -27.53 -33.68
CA LEU A 22 13.01 -27.57 -34.54
C LEU A 22 13.25 -26.99 -35.95
N LYS A 23 14.00 -25.88 -36.08
CA LYS A 23 14.34 -25.24 -37.36
C LYS A 23 15.16 -26.16 -38.29
N ASN A 24 15.92 -27.10 -37.72
CA ASN A 24 16.72 -28.07 -38.46
C ASN A 24 15.97 -29.38 -38.77
N SER A 25 14.72 -29.54 -38.33
CA SER A 25 13.90 -30.71 -38.66
C SER A 25 13.40 -30.66 -40.11
N SER A 26 13.45 -31.79 -40.80
CA SER A 26 13.15 -31.94 -42.23
C SER A 26 11.68 -31.68 -42.60
N SER A 27 10.77 -31.61 -41.62
CA SER A 27 9.32 -31.44 -41.82
C SER A 27 8.85 -29.98 -41.98
N LEU A 28 9.68 -28.97 -41.69
CA LEU A 28 9.26 -27.56 -41.62
C LEU A 28 9.76 -26.67 -42.77
N LYS A 29 10.45 -27.23 -43.78
CA LYS A 29 10.96 -26.47 -44.94
C LYS A 29 9.88 -25.84 -45.84
N LYS A 30 8.60 -26.19 -45.69
CA LYS A 30 7.49 -25.67 -46.50
C LYS A 30 6.81 -24.40 -45.94
N SER A 31 7.17 -23.93 -44.74
CA SER A 31 6.53 -22.76 -44.08
C SER A 31 7.52 -21.67 -43.63
N GLY A 32 8.67 -21.56 -44.30
CA GLY A 32 9.79 -20.68 -43.90
C GLY A 32 9.40 -19.23 -43.56
N ASN A 33 8.48 -18.62 -44.30
CA ASN A 33 8.01 -17.26 -44.03
C ASN A 33 7.26 -17.13 -42.69
N THR A 34 6.43 -18.10 -42.32
CA THR A 34 5.66 -18.06 -41.07
C THR A 34 6.57 -18.21 -39.85
N ILE A 35 7.60 -19.05 -39.95
CA ILE A 35 8.57 -19.30 -38.88
C ILE A 35 9.44 -18.05 -38.63
N ASP A 36 9.87 -17.37 -39.70
CA ASP A 36 10.67 -16.15 -39.58
C ASP A 36 9.85 -14.96 -39.04
N ILE A 37 8.54 -14.89 -39.35
CA ILE A 37 7.62 -13.90 -38.75
C ILE A 37 7.46 -14.15 -37.24
N ILE A 38 7.22 -15.40 -36.82
CA ILE A 38 7.12 -15.77 -35.40
C ILE A 38 8.42 -15.44 -34.66
N TRP A 39 9.58 -15.73 -35.27
CA TRP A 39 10.88 -15.39 -34.69
C TRP A 39 11.07 -13.88 -34.50
N LYS A 40 10.73 -13.06 -35.50
CA LYS A 40 10.79 -11.60 -35.39
C LYS A 40 9.86 -11.08 -34.28
N LEU A 41 8.66 -11.63 -34.15
CA LEU A 41 7.72 -11.26 -33.09
C LEU A 41 8.26 -11.59 -31.69
N ILE A 42 8.80 -12.80 -31.49
CA ILE A 42 9.41 -13.22 -30.21
C ILE A 42 10.62 -12.34 -29.88
N HIS A 43 11.48 -12.05 -30.86
CA HIS A 43 12.66 -11.21 -30.67
C HIS A 43 12.30 -9.76 -30.33
N ASN A 44 11.29 -9.19 -30.98
CA ASN A 44 10.78 -7.86 -30.67
C ASN A 44 10.14 -7.81 -29.28
N LEU A 45 9.34 -8.82 -28.91
CA LEU A 45 8.75 -8.95 -27.58
C LEU A 45 9.85 -9.03 -26.49
N PHE A 46 10.93 -9.78 -26.73
CA PHE A 46 12.08 -9.85 -25.83
C PHE A 46 12.75 -8.49 -25.63
N HIS A 47 13.02 -7.75 -26.72
CA HIS A 47 13.59 -6.41 -26.61
C HIS A 47 12.68 -5.45 -25.85
N SER A 48 11.37 -5.52 -26.06
CA SER A 48 10.40 -4.72 -25.30
C SER A 48 10.42 -5.07 -23.81
N ILE A 49 10.40 -6.35 -23.45
CA ILE A 49 10.48 -6.81 -22.05
C ILE A 49 11.80 -6.40 -21.40
N SER A 50 12.93 -6.54 -22.10
CA SER A 50 14.24 -6.13 -21.59
C SER A 50 14.32 -4.62 -21.36
N ARG A 51 13.73 -3.82 -22.24
CA ARG A 51 13.66 -2.36 -22.08
C ARG A 51 12.76 -1.98 -20.90
N LEU A 52 11.58 -2.61 -20.78
CA LEU A 52 10.68 -2.42 -19.63
C LEU A 52 11.35 -2.75 -18.30
N ASN A 53 12.06 -3.87 -18.21
CA ASN A 53 12.82 -4.25 -17.00
C ASN A 53 13.92 -3.24 -16.65
N CYS A 54 14.63 -2.72 -17.67
CA CYS A 54 15.65 -1.68 -17.47
C CYS A 54 15.00 -0.38 -16.95
N LEU A 55 13.88 0.05 -17.54
CA LEU A 55 13.14 1.23 -17.11
C LEU A 55 12.60 1.08 -15.68
N HIS A 56 12.06 -0.09 -15.33
CA HIS A 56 11.59 -0.38 -13.97
C HIS A 56 12.72 -0.33 -12.94
N SER A 57 13.89 -0.91 -13.26
CA SER A 57 15.08 -0.85 -12.39
C SER A 57 15.55 0.60 -12.19
N LYS A 58 15.60 1.37 -13.28
CA LYS A 58 16.00 2.78 -13.23
C LYS A 58 15.02 3.62 -12.41
N ARG A 59 13.71 3.39 -12.57
CA ARG A 59 12.69 4.06 -11.76
C ARG A 59 12.83 3.73 -10.28
N ALA A 60 13.07 2.47 -9.92
CA ALA A 60 13.25 2.07 -8.53
C ALA A 60 14.46 2.76 -7.87
N GLU A 61 15.58 2.91 -8.58
CA GLU A 61 16.75 3.67 -8.10
C GLU A 61 16.43 5.15 -7.90
N ILE A 62 15.66 5.76 -8.82
CA ILE A 62 15.20 7.15 -8.69
C ILE A 62 14.27 7.28 -7.49
N GLU A 63 13.34 6.35 -7.29
CA GLU A 63 12.43 6.36 -6.14
C GLU A 63 13.19 6.26 -4.81
N ASP A 64 14.24 5.44 -4.72
CA ASP A 64 15.05 5.32 -3.49
C ASP A 64 15.74 6.67 -3.18
N LYS A 65 16.33 7.34 -4.18
CA LYS A 65 16.88 8.69 -4.01
C LYS A 65 15.81 9.71 -3.59
N SER A 66 14.67 9.71 -4.28
CA SER A 66 13.54 10.59 -3.96
C SER A 66 13.01 10.37 -2.54
N MET A 67 13.03 9.12 -2.05
CA MET A 67 12.66 8.82 -0.66
C MET A 67 13.68 9.33 0.34
N ASP A 68 14.98 9.35 0.01
CA ASP A 68 16.00 9.97 0.86
C ASP A 68 15.78 11.47 0.99
N GLU A 69 15.60 12.16 -0.13
CA GLU A 69 15.30 13.60 -0.18
C GLU A 69 14.03 13.93 0.59
N TYR A 70 12.95 13.15 0.40
CA TYR A 70 11.70 13.32 1.12
C TYR A 70 11.87 13.09 2.63
N ARG A 71 12.68 12.10 3.05
CA ARG A 71 12.97 11.87 4.47
C ARG A 71 13.76 13.00 5.09
N VAL A 72 14.76 13.54 4.38
CA VAL A 72 15.52 14.72 4.82
C VAL A 72 14.58 15.90 5.01
N LEU A 73 13.70 16.16 4.04
CA LEU A 73 12.68 17.20 4.13
C LEU A 73 11.75 17.01 5.33
N MET A 74 11.12 15.84 5.48
CA MET A 74 10.20 15.58 6.60
C MET A 74 10.90 15.67 7.97
N ASN A 75 12.18 15.29 8.05
CA ASN A 75 12.97 15.45 9.27
C ASN A 75 13.28 16.93 9.57
N SER A 76 13.46 17.77 8.54
CA SER A 76 13.67 19.21 8.74
C SER A 76 12.46 19.92 9.34
N PHE A 77 11.27 19.33 9.23
CA PHE A 77 10.02 19.85 9.80
C PHE A 77 9.74 19.33 11.21
N LYS A 78 10.57 18.43 11.76
CA LYS A 78 10.40 17.91 13.11
C LYS A 78 10.90 18.91 14.14
N ASP A 79 10.14 19.06 15.22
CA ASP A 79 10.61 19.72 16.43
C ASP A 79 11.45 18.79 17.33
N GLU A 80 11.87 19.32 18.48
CA GLU A 80 12.66 18.60 19.50
C GLU A 80 11.95 17.35 20.07
N ASN A 81 10.62 17.28 19.97
CA ASN A 81 9.80 16.17 20.43
C ASN A 81 9.46 15.19 19.29
N ASN A 82 10.05 15.37 18.10
CA ASN A 82 9.77 14.63 16.87
C ASN A 82 8.35 14.83 16.31
N TYR A 83 7.63 15.88 16.70
CA TYR A 83 6.38 16.26 16.03
C TYR A 83 6.68 17.04 14.76
N ILE A 84 5.98 16.71 13.67
CA ILE A 84 6.13 17.42 12.40
C ILE A 84 5.28 18.70 12.45
N ASN A 85 5.94 19.84 12.28
CA ASN A 85 5.32 21.15 12.12
C ASN A 85 5.55 21.64 10.69
N TYR A 86 4.53 21.53 9.83
CA TYR A 86 4.66 21.93 8.44
C TYR A 86 4.77 23.46 8.33
N PRO A 87 5.76 23.99 7.61
CA PRO A 87 5.84 25.41 7.32
C PRO A 87 4.66 25.87 6.46
N ASP A 88 4.18 27.10 6.66
CA ASP A 88 3.03 27.64 5.91
C ASP A 88 3.27 27.76 4.40
N TYR A 89 4.52 27.81 3.97
CA TYR A 89 4.86 27.80 2.55
C TYR A 89 4.79 26.39 1.94
N TYR A 90 4.84 25.30 2.71
CA TYR A 90 4.85 23.94 2.18
C TYR A 90 3.45 23.53 1.68
N GLY A 91 3.34 23.10 0.43
CA GLY A 91 2.08 22.73 -0.22
C GLY A 91 1.84 21.22 -0.34
N GLY A 92 2.84 20.38 -0.06
CA GLY A 92 2.79 18.93 -0.26
C GLY A 92 3.99 18.40 -1.05
N ALA A 93 3.99 17.09 -1.27
CA ALA A 93 5.00 16.41 -2.09
C ALA A 93 4.44 15.13 -2.71
N PHE A 94 4.95 14.76 -3.88
CA PHE A 94 4.62 13.51 -4.56
C PHE A 94 5.78 13.08 -5.48
N LEU A 95 5.76 11.82 -5.94
CA LEU A 95 6.61 11.36 -7.01
C LEU A 95 5.89 11.48 -8.35
N ASP A 96 6.57 12.05 -9.33
CA ASP A 96 6.09 12.09 -10.71
C ASP A 96 6.07 10.69 -11.35
N ASP A 97 5.66 10.60 -12.62
CA ASP A 97 5.61 9.33 -13.33
C ASP A 97 6.97 8.65 -13.49
N ASN A 98 8.05 9.42 -13.47
CA ASN A 98 9.43 8.93 -13.53
C ASN A 98 9.99 8.55 -12.15
N GLY A 99 9.21 8.72 -11.08
CA GLY A 99 9.63 8.44 -9.70
C GLY A 99 10.43 9.57 -9.05
N ARG A 100 10.53 10.73 -9.69
CA ARG A 100 11.28 11.90 -9.17
C ARG A 100 10.42 12.66 -8.17
N LEU A 101 11.03 13.13 -7.09
CA LEU A 101 10.36 13.94 -6.08
C LEU A 101 9.99 15.32 -6.67
N VAL A 102 8.73 15.69 -6.50
CA VAL A 102 8.21 17.03 -6.74
C VAL A 102 7.74 17.59 -5.41
N LEU A 103 8.27 18.76 -5.02
CA LEU A 103 7.82 19.48 -3.84
C LEU A 103 6.92 20.63 -4.23
N GLN A 104 5.91 20.89 -3.42
CA GLN A 104 4.93 21.94 -3.68
C GLN A 104 5.08 23.09 -2.69
N THR A 105 4.89 24.32 -3.18
CA THR A 105 4.92 25.54 -2.36
C THR A 105 3.72 26.44 -2.61
N ALA A 106 3.12 26.97 -1.54
CA ALA A 106 2.15 28.05 -1.61
C ALA A 106 2.81 29.42 -1.75
N ASP A 107 4.07 29.56 -1.32
CA ASP A 107 4.88 30.77 -1.57
C ASP A 107 5.58 30.67 -2.92
N LYS A 108 5.14 31.50 -3.87
CA LYS A 108 5.66 31.58 -5.25
C LYS A 108 6.97 32.39 -5.34
N SER A 109 7.43 32.96 -4.24
CA SER A 109 8.66 33.74 -4.21
C SER A 109 9.90 32.86 -4.42
N LYS A 110 11.00 33.46 -4.89
CA LYS A 110 12.31 32.77 -4.96
C LYS A 110 12.78 32.29 -3.59
N ALA A 111 12.38 32.97 -2.52
CA ALA A 111 12.73 32.60 -1.16
C ALA A 111 12.02 31.31 -0.74
N GLY A 112 10.70 31.21 -0.93
CA GLY A 112 9.93 29.99 -0.64
C GLY A 112 10.46 28.76 -1.38
N ILE A 113 10.77 28.91 -2.67
CA ILE A 113 11.40 27.86 -3.48
C ILE A 113 12.74 27.42 -2.88
N LYS A 114 13.62 28.39 -2.55
CA LYS A 114 14.94 28.08 -2.01
C LYS A 114 14.88 27.45 -0.62
N CYS A 115 13.91 27.83 0.20
CA CYS A 115 13.67 27.22 1.51
C CYS A 115 13.37 25.72 1.38
N LEU A 116 12.50 25.31 0.45
CA LEU A 116 12.19 23.89 0.23
C LEU A 116 13.39 23.09 -0.30
N GLN A 117 14.11 23.64 -1.27
CA GLN A 117 15.32 23.01 -1.81
C GLN A 117 16.39 22.80 -0.73
N THR A 118 16.61 23.82 0.11
CA THR A 118 17.54 23.75 1.24
C THR A 118 17.08 22.71 2.26
N ALA A 119 15.79 22.69 2.58
CA ALA A 119 15.21 21.75 3.54
C ALA A 119 15.28 20.28 3.07
N ALA A 120 15.16 20.04 1.76
CA ALA A 120 15.32 18.72 1.16
C ALA A 120 16.79 18.33 0.89
N GLY A 121 17.71 19.30 0.94
CA GLY A 121 19.14 19.08 0.71
C GLY A 121 19.55 18.91 -0.76
N ASP A 122 18.70 19.29 -1.72
CA ASP A 122 19.01 19.27 -3.15
C ASP A 122 18.42 20.50 -3.87
N ASP A 123 19.32 21.33 -4.40
CA ASP A 123 19.02 22.56 -5.13
C ASP A 123 18.40 22.33 -6.52
N ASN A 124 18.33 21.09 -6.99
CA ASN A 124 17.78 20.73 -8.30
C ASN A 124 16.44 20.02 -8.22
N ILE A 125 15.88 19.83 -7.02
CA ILE A 125 14.55 19.25 -6.86
C ILE A 125 13.51 20.13 -7.57
N GLU A 126 12.57 19.45 -8.24
CA GLU A 126 11.47 20.08 -8.95
C GLU A 126 10.49 20.69 -7.94
N ILE A 127 10.26 22.00 -8.07
CA ILE A 127 9.34 22.75 -7.20
C ILE A 127 8.15 23.20 -8.03
N GLN A 128 6.94 22.91 -7.54
CA GLN A 128 5.68 23.32 -8.14
C GLN A 128 4.96 24.34 -7.24
N ALA A 129 4.58 25.48 -7.81
CA ALA A 129 3.71 26.43 -7.12
C ALA A 129 2.27 25.93 -7.09
N VAL A 130 1.62 26.02 -5.92
CA VAL A 130 0.25 25.56 -5.69
C VAL A 130 -0.58 26.62 -4.96
N PRO A 131 -1.92 26.60 -5.05
CA PRO A 131 -2.77 27.62 -4.43
C PRO A 131 -2.87 27.51 -2.90
N TYR A 132 -2.78 26.31 -2.33
CA TYR A 132 -2.99 26.07 -0.90
C TYR A 132 -1.77 25.45 -0.25
N SER A 133 -1.46 25.89 0.96
CA SER A 133 -0.51 25.23 1.84
C SER A 133 -1.06 23.88 2.33
N TYR A 134 -0.17 22.99 2.73
CA TYR A 134 -0.54 21.71 3.31
C TYR A 134 -1.33 21.90 4.62
N ASN A 135 -1.02 22.94 5.40
CA ASN A 135 -1.77 23.30 6.61
C ASN A 135 -3.24 23.66 6.30
N GLU A 136 -3.51 24.36 5.19
CA GLU A 136 -4.88 24.64 4.75
C GLU A 136 -5.62 23.36 4.34
N LEU A 137 -4.96 22.43 3.66
CA LEU A 137 -5.53 21.12 3.32
C LEU A 137 -5.85 20.29 4.57
N LEU A 138 -4.94 20.28 5.56
CA LEU A 138 -5.15 19.61 6.85
C LEU A 138 -6.36 20.19 7.58
N LYS A 139 -6.52 21.52 7.59
CA LYS A 139 -7.65 22.19 8.24
C LYS A 139 -8.98 21.78 7.61
N VAL A 140 -9.07 21.72 6.28
CA VAL A 140 -10.29 21.25 5.60
C VAL A 140 -10.56 19.78 5.93
N ARG A 141 -9.55 18.90 5.87
CA ARG A 141 -9.70 17.48 6.26
C ARG A 141 -10.20 17.33 7.70
N ASP A 142 -9.67 18.13 8.62
CA ASP A 142 -10.03 18.05 10.04
C ASP A 142 -11.45 18.59 10.29
N ASN A 143 -11.88 19.64 9.58
CA ASN A 143 -13.28 20.09 9.59
C ASN A 143 -14.25 18.97 9.14
N LEU A 144 -13.91 18.23 8.08
CA LEU A 144 -14.71 17.08 7.63
C LEU A 144 -14.78 16.01 8.72
N ARG A 145 -13.63 15.69 9.33
CA ARG A 145 -13.54 14.72 10.42
C ARG A 145 -14.41 15.12 11.61
N ASP A 146 -14.40 16.39 11.99
CA ASP A 146 -15.21 16.89 13.11
C ASP A 146 -16.70 16.83 12.79
N TYR A 147 -17.11 17.21 11.58
CA TYR A 147 -18.49 17.10 11.13
C TYR A 147 -18.98 15.65 11.15
N PHE A 148 -18.27 14.73 10.49
CA PHE A 148 -18.69 13.33 10.40
C PHE A 148 -18.51 12.53 11.70
N SER A 149 -17.75 13.05 12.66
CA SER A 149 -17.73 12.50 14.03
C SER A 149 -18.99 12.85 14.82
N ASN A 150 -19.67 13.95 14.47
CA ASN A 150 -20.86 14.48 15.13
C ASN A 150 -22.10 14.31 14.24
N LYS A 151 -22.57 13.07 14.04
CA LYS A 151 -23.78 12.67 13.27
C LYS A 151 -24.10 13.57 12.05
N SER A 152 -23.77 13.09 10.84
CA SER A 152 -24.14 13.71 9.57
C SER A 152 -25.66 13.98 9.43
N SER A 153 -26.02 15.15 8.88
CA SER A 153 -27.40 15.48 8.45
C SER A 153 -27.67 15.13 6.98
N LEU A 154 -26.65 14.72 6.23
CA LEU A 154 -26.77 14.41 4.80
C LEU A 154 -27.73 13.25 4.53
N SER A 155 -28.47 13.37 3.44
CA SER A 155 -29.38 12.34 2.89
C SER A 155 -28.66 11.15 2.26
N PHE A 156 -27.34 11.23 2.13
CA PHE A 156 -26.48 10.23 1.50
C PHE A 156 -25.22 9.96 2.34
N GLU A 157 -24.54 8.86 2.04
CA GLU A 157 -23.30 8.48 2.70
C GLU A 157 -22.07 9.04 1.96
N VAL A 158 -21.17 9.67 2.71
CA VAL A 158 -19.80 9.97 2.26
C VAL A 158 -18.91 8.80 2.66
N LYS A 159 -18.26 8.17 1.67
CA LYS A 159 -17.42 6.99 1.93
C LYS A 159 -16.08 7.34 2.54
N GLY A 160 -15.55 8.53 2.26
CA GLY A 160 -14.32 9.01 2.86
C GLY A 160 -13.82 10.30 2.25
N TRP A 161 -12.67 10.74 2.73
CA TRP A 161 -11.97 11.92 2.21
C TRP A 161 -10.46 11.81 2.41
N ALA A 162 -9.69 12.44 1.52
CA ALA A 162 -8.23 12.42 1.60
C ALA A 162 -7.58 13.66 0.97
N ILE A 163 -6.39 14.01 1.44
CA ILE A 163 -5.55 15.00 0.78
C ILE A 163 -4.89 14.34 -0.44
N ARG A 164 -4.93 15.03 -1.58
CA ARG A 164 -4.23 14.64 -2.81
C ARG A 164 -3.21 15.69 -3.15
N ASN A 165 -1.93 15.36 -2.99
CA ASN A 165 -0.83 16.30 -3.27
C ASN A 165 -0.77 16.59 -4.77
N THR A 166 -0.97 15.60 -5.64
CA THR A 166 -0.91 15.82 -7.10
C THR A 166 -1.88 16.90 -7.60
N THR A 167 -3.01 17.10 -6.92
CA THR A 167 -4.01 18.13 -7.27
C THR A 167 -4.04 19.31 -6.30
N ASN A 168 -3.33 19.23 -5.15
CA ASN A 168 -3.37 20.20 -4.06
C ASN A 168 -4.82 20.47 -3.58
N LYS A 169 -5.58 19.38 -3.37
CA LYS A 169 -7.01 19.41 -2.97
C LYS A 169 -7.31 18.36 -1.91
N VAL A 170 -8.48 18.49 -1.29
CA VAL A 170 -9.10 17.46 -0.47
C VAL A 170 -10.17 16.77 -1.32
N ASN A 171 -9.95 15.49 -1.63
CA ASN A 171 -10.92 14.69 -2.36
C ASN A 171 -11.97 14.17 -1.38
N VAL A 172 -13.25 14.35 -1.70
CA VAL A 172 -14.40 13.78 -0.97
C VAL A 172 -15.06 12.73 -1.86
N TYR A 173 -15.18 11.51 -1.36
CA TYR A 173 -15.61 10.37 -2.14
C TYR A 173 -17.06 10.00 -1.84
N ILE A 174 -17.91 10.03 -2.87
CA ILE A 174 -19.37 9.86 -2.76
C ILE A 174 -19.83 8.88 -3.85
N GLU A 175 -20.60 7.87 -3.45
CA GLU A 175 -21.24 6.95 -4.39
C GLU A 175 -22.35 7.63 -5.18
N GLU A 176 -22.43 7.34 -6.48
CA GLU A 176 -23.46 7.86 -7.38
C GLU A 176 -23.60 9.39 -7.22
N LEU A 177 -22.49 10.11 -7.37
CA LEU A 177 -22.41 11.56 -7.21
C LEU A 177 -23.35 12.28 -8.17
N THR A 178 -24.12 13.23 -7.65
CA THR A 178 -25.00 14.12 -8.43
C THR A 178 -24.85 15.57 -7.96
N ASP A 179 -25.31 16.52 -8.77
CA ASP A 179 -25.26 17.95 -8.44
C ASP A 179 -26.09 18.28 -7.18
N GLU A 180 -27.17 17.53 -6.93
CA GLU A 180 -27.97 17.65 -5.71
C GLU A 180 -27.16 17.25 -4.47
N LYS A 181 -26.42 16.14 -4.52
CA LYS A 181 -25.54 15.70 -3.41
C LYS A 181 -24.43 16.71 -3.16
N ILE A 182 -23.84 17.28 -4.21
CA ILE A 182 -22.82 18.33 -4.09
C ILE A 182 -23.42 19.56 -3.42
N SER A 183 -24.62 19.99 -3.84
CA SER A 183 -25.30 21.16 -3.28
C SER A 183 -25.65 20.96 -1.81
N GLU A 184 -26.19 19.80 -1.46
CA GLU A 184 -26.48 19.43 -0.07
C GLU A 184 -25.21 19.41 0.79
N PHE A 185 -24.13 18.80 0.31
CA PHE A 185 -22.85 18.80 1.01
C PHE A 185 -22.33 20.22 1.28
N LYS A 186 -22.35 21.09 0.27
CA LYS A 186 -21.87 22.47 0.39
C LYS A 186 -22.67 23.27 1.41
N ASN A 187 -23.99 23.04 1.48
CA ASN A 187 -24.89 23.71 2.41
C ASN A 187 -24.74 23.21 3.85
N GLU A 188 -24.60 21.90 4.04
CA GLU A 188 -24.64 21.27 5.36
C GLU A 188 -23.25 21.09 6.00
N VAL A 189 -22.21 20.93 5.18
CA VAL A 189 -20.86 20.57 5.64
C VAL A 189 -19.89 21.74 5.44
N LEU A 190 -19.54 22.04 4.19
CA LEU A 190 -18.56 23.05 3.84
C LEU A 190 -18.58 23.34 2.32
N ASP A 191 -18.82 24.60 1.95
CA ASP A 191 -18.54 25.10 0.60
C ASP A 191 -17.12 25.66 0.54
N SER A 192 -16.22 24.93 -0.12
CA SER A 192 -14.82 25.31 -0.24
C SER A 192 -14.24 24.88 -1.56
N ASP A 193 -13.53 25.79 -2.23
CA ASP A 193 -12.77 25.48 -3.44
C ASP A 193 -11.64 24.48 -3.20
N ILE A 194 -11.24 24.22 -1.94
CA ILE A 194 -10.22 23.20 -1.61
C ILE A 194 -10.75 21.78 -1.87
N ILE A 195 -12.07 21.59 -1.96
CA ILE A 195 -12.71 20.28 -2.10
C ILE A 195 -12.92 19.92 -3.57
N ASP A 196 -12.49 18.71 -3.94
CA ASP A 196 -12.89 18.04 -5.18
C ASP A 196 -13.80 16.85 -4.85
N PHE A 197 -14.95 16.76 -5.51
CA PHE A 197 -15.86 15.62 -5.35
C PHE A 197 -15.51 14.49 -6.32
N ILE A 198 -15.35 13.28 -5.78
CA ILE A 198 -15.01 12.08 -6.54
C ILE A 198 -16.20 11.14 -6.54
N ASN A 199 -16.74 10.90 -7.74
CA ASN A 199 -17.79 9.93 -7.95
C ASN A 199 -17.26 8.50 -7.79
N LEU A 200 -17.93 7.71 -6.96
CA LEU A 200 -17.73 6.27 -6.91
C LEU A 200 -18.87 5.57 -7.66
N PRO A 201 -18.57 4.56 -8.50
CA PRO A 201 -19.62 3.72 -9.03
C PRO A 201 -20.36 3.08 -7.86
N LYS A 202 -21.66 2.86 -8.01
CA LYS A 202 -22.46 2.15 -7.03
C LYS A 202 -21.78 0.81 -6.74
N ASP A 203 -21.54 0.51 -5.46
CA ASP A 203 -21.18 -0.84 -5.06
C ASP A 203 -22.38 -1.73 -5.33
N SER A 204 -22.43 -2.33 -6.53
CA SER A 204 -23.38 -3.40 -6.81
C SER A 204 -22.94 -4.54 -5.90
N GLY A 205 -23.61 -4.72 -4.76
CA GLY A 205 -23.30 -5.70 -3.70
C GLY A 205 -23.16 -7.17 -4.14
N SER A 206 -23.05 -7.46 -5.43
CA SER A 206 -22.33 -8.61 -5.94
C SER A 206 -20.83 -8.46 -5.67
N ARG A 207 -20.38 -9.10 -4.59
CA ARG A 207 -19.07 -9.76 -4.48
C ARG A 207 -18.88 -10.84 -5.57
N GLU A 208 -19.28 -10.55 -6.81
CA GLU A 208 -18.96 -11.40 -7.93
C GLU A 208 -17.46 -11.30 -8.18
N ASN A 209 -16.87 -12.45 -8.46
CA ASN A 209 -15.52 -12.55 -9.00
C ASN A 209 -15.48 -11.80 -10.33
N VAL A 210 -15.41 -10.48 -10.29
CA VAL A 210 -15.06 -9.70 -11.46
C VAL A 210 -13.60 -10.02 -11.69
N LYS A 211 -13.38 -11.02 -12.55
CA LYS A 211 -12.17 -11.11 -13.36
C LYS A 211 -12.20 -9.90 -14.28
N ASP A 212 -12.03 -8.71 -13.71
CA ASP A 212 -11.72 -7.56 -14.51
C ASP A 212 -10.43 -7.89 -15.23
N ASN A 213 -10.40 -7.56 -16.52
CA ASN A 213 -9.20 -7.63 -17.33
C ASN A 213 -8.18 -6.63 -16.76
N HIS A 214 -7.57 -6.99 -15.63
CA HIS A 214 -6.38 -6.35 -15.14
C HIS A 214 -5.36 -6.41 -16.27
N SER A 215 -4.81 -5.25 -16.64
CA SER A 215 -3.53 -5.23 -17.31
C SER A 215 -2.60 -6.09 -16.46
N SER A 216 -2.20 -7.25 -16.99
CA SER A 216 -1.32 -8.25 -16.38
C SER A 216 0.09 -7.73 -16.04
N GLU A 217 0.25 -6.40 -15.97
CA GLU A 217 1.48 -5.68 -15.70
C GLU A 217 1.73 -5.49 -14.20
N ASN A 218 0.69 -5.41 -13.36
CA ASN A 218 0.80 -5.18 -11.91
C ASN A 218 0.69 -6.45 -11.04
N GLU A 219 0.65 -7.62 -11.67
CA GLU A 219 0.72 -8.91 -11.00
C GLU A 219 2.13 -9.48 -11.18
N LEU A 220 2.83 -9.74 -10.08
CA LEU A 220 3.94 -10.68 -10.16
C LEU A 220 3.29 -12.05 -10.36
N ALA A 221 3.60 -12.71 -11.50
CA ALA A 221 3.06 -14.02 -11.85
C ALA A 221 2.96 -14.87 -10.59
N ALA A 222 1.72 -15.22 -10.22
CA ALA A 222 1.46 -16.12 -9.12
C ALA A 222 2.37 -17.33 -9.31
N GLY A 223 3.32 -17.52 -8.39
CA GLY A 223 3.88 -18.84 -8.22
C GLY A 223 2.70 -19.77 -8.06
N ASP A 224 2.67 -20.85 -8.84
CA ASP A 224 1.68 -21.92 -8.74
C ASP A 224 1.21 -22.03 -7.29
N SER A 225 -0.08 -21.77 -7.05
CA SER A 225 -0.71 -21.74 -5.73
C SER A 225 -0.80 -23.16 -5.17
N THR A 226 0.33 -23.82 -5.09
CA THR A 226 0.62 -24.76 -4.03
C THR A 226 0.62 -23.91 -2.77
N GLN A 227 -0.53 -23.83 -2.09
CA GLN A 227 -0.58 -23.47 -0.68
C GLN A 227 0.55 -24.24 -0.01
N ALA A 228 1.66 -23.56 0.28
CA ALA A 228 2.80 -24.23 0.85
C ALA A 228 2.31 -24.82 2.16
N GLN A 229 2.37 -26.15 2.25
CA GLN A 229 1.92 -26.91 3.38
C GLN A 229 2.87 -26.62 4.55
N ILE A 230 2.48 -25.73 5.44
CA ILE A 230 3.32 -25.32 6.55
C ILE A 230 2.66 -25.78 7.86
N SER A 231 2.96 -27.01 8.29
CA SER A 231 2.84 -27.42 9.70
C SER A 231 3.93 -26.80 10.58
N SER A 232 4.74 -25.89 10.02
CA SER A 232 5.82 -25.22 10.73
C SER A 232 5.24 -24.15 11.63
N THR A 233 5.81 -24.05 12.81
CA THR A 233 5.58 -22.96 13.74
C THR A 233 6.43 -21.73 13.40
N THR A 234 7.16 -21.75 12.28
CA THR A 234 7.76 -20.56 11.68
C THR A 234 6.76 -19.87 10.76
N LEU A 235 6.41 -18.65 11.13
CA LEU A 235 5.41 -17.82 10.47
C LEU A 235 6.09 -16.76 9.60
N TYR A 236 5.43 -16.33 8.53
CA TYR A 236 5.97 -15.33 7.61
C TYR A 236 4.92 -14.26 7.29
N SER A 237 5.39 -13.05 7.05
CA SER A 237 4.54 -11.95 6.61
C SER A 237 3.84 -12.27 5.29
N GLY A 238 2.54 -12.00 5.25
CA GLY A 238 1.64 -12.28 4.14
C GLY A 238 1.03 -13.68 4.15
N SER A 239 1.50 -14.61 5.00
CA SER A 239 0.91 -15.95 5.12
C SER A 239 -0.46 -15.93 5.81
N SER A 240 -1.27 -16.96 5.55
CA SER A 240 -2.57 -17.19 6.21
C SER A 240 -2.45 -17.33 7.73
N ILE A 241 -3.41 -16.77 8.46
CA ILE A 241 -3.64 -16.98 9.88
C ILE A 241 -5.15 -16.95 10.17
N GLU A 242 -5.59 -17.76 11.11
CA GLU A 242 -7.00 -17.90 11.48
C GLU A 242 -7.27 -17.35 12.89
N CYS A 243 -8.43 -16.71 13.03
CA CYS A 243 -9.02 -16.31 14.29
C CYS A 243 -10.51 -16.66 14.29
N GLY A 244 -10.90 -17.72 15.00
CA GLY A 244 -12.28 -18.20 15.00
C GLY A 244 -12.71 -18.66 13.60
N LEU A 245 -13.69 -17.98 13.00
CA LEU A 245 -14.19 -18.26 11.64
C LEU A 245 -13.55 -17.41 10.56
N TYR A 246 -12.66 -16.47 10.92
CA TYR A 246 -12.03 -15.58 9.97
C TYR A 246 -10.65 -16.08 9.57
N GLU A 247 -10.42 -16.20 8.26
CA GLU A 247 -9.10 -16.37 7.67
C GLU A 247 -8.57 -15.00 7.23
N MET A 248 -7.35 -14.65 7.62
CA MET A 248 -6.70 -13.37 7.34
C MET A 248 -5.21 -13.57 7.05
N SER A 249 -4.46 -12.49 6.93
CA SER A 249 -3.04 -12.52 6.61
C SER A 249 -2.19 -11.97 7.77
N ILE A 250 -0.99 -12.51 7.92
CA ILE A 250 0.02 -11.99 8.85
C ILE A 250 0.61 -10.70 8.28
N GLY A 251 0.71 -9.66 9.11
CA GLY A 251 1.36 -8.40 8.77
C GLY A 251 2.88 -8.52 8.86
N PHE A 252 3.51 -7.76 9.74
CA PHE A 252 4.97 -7.80 9.93
C PHE A 252 5.36 -8.22 11.35
N PRO A 253 6.59 -8.74 11.55
CA PRO A 253 7.13 -8.99 12.87
C PRO A 253 7.16 -7.70 13.69
N ALA A 254 6.69 -7.79 14.92
CA ALA A 254 6.53 -6.63 15.77
C ALA A 254 6.85 -6.95 17.24
N LYS A 255 7.07 -5.88 18.00
CA LYS A 255 7.12 -5.90 19.46
C LYS A 255 6.10 -4.93 20.02
N TYR A 256 5.47 -5.32 21.12
CA TYR A 256 4.51 -4.51 21.86
C TYR A 256 5.07 -4.14 23.23
N GLN A 257 5.23 -2.85 23.49
CA GLN A 257 5.52 -2.33 24.82
C GLN A 257 4.24 -2.31 25.64
N THR A 258 4.14 -3.24 26.58
CA THR A 258 3.00 -3.33 27.50
C THR A 258 2.90 -2.10 28.41
N PRO A 259 1.74 -1.82 29.03
CA PRO A 259 1.61 -0.71 29.98
C PRO A 259 2.60 -0.77 31.15
N GLY A 260 3.09 -1.97 31.51
CA GLY A 260 4.13 -2.16 32.53
C GLY A 260 5.56 -1.94 32.04
N GLY A 261 5.77 -1.55 30.77
CA GLY A 261 7.08 -1.25 30.19
C GLY A 261 7.81 -2.45 29.57
N SER A 262 7.35 -3.69 29.80
CA SER A 262 7.93 -4.90 29.21
C SER A 262 7.55 -5.09 27.75
N TYR A 263 8.44 -5.70 26.95
CA TYR A 263 8.16 -6.05 25.55
C TYR A 263 7.62 -7.48 25.40
N GLN A 264 6.56 -7.60 24.60
CA GLN A 264 6.11 -8.85 24.00
C GLN A 264 6.53 -8.90 22.53
N TYR A 265 6.80 -10.10 22.02
CA TYR A 265 7.21 -10.30 20.63
C TYR A 265 6.19 -11.14 19.87
N GLY A 266 5.99 -10.81 18.60
CA GLY A 266 5.11 -11.53 17.71
C GLY A 266 4.87 -10.77 16.41
N PHE A 267 3.61 -10.58 16.03
CA PHE A 267 3.27 -9.94 14.76
C PHE A 267 2.01 -9.08 14.86
N VAL A 268 1.84 -8.20 13.89
CA VAL A 268 0.59 -7.43 13.71
C VAL A 268 -0.32 -8.07 12.65
N THR A 269 -1.63 -7.92 12.82
CA THR A 269 -2.66 -8.29 11.84
C THR A 269 -3.85 -7.33 11.96
N ALA A 270 -4.91 -7.51 11.17
CA ALA A 270 -6.11 -6.67 11.24
C ALA A 270 -6.88 -6.87 12.55
N GLY A 271 -7.47 -5.79 13.05
CA GLY A 271 -8.33 -5.80 14.24
C GLY A 271 -9.74 -6.28 13.90
N HIS A 272 -10.30 -5.89 12.75
CA HIS A 272 -11.69 -6.18 12.41
C HIS A 272 -12.04 -7.67 12.34
N SER A 273 -11.05 -8.55 12.12
CA SER A 273 -11.23 -10.02 12.11
C SER A 273 -10.79 -10.72 13.40
N THR A 274 -10.49 -9.97 14.46
CA THR A 274 -9.97 -10.51 15.73
C THR A 274 -10.69 -9.91 16.94
N SER A 275 -10.32 -10.35 18.14
CA SER A 275 -10.75 -9.76 19.40
C SER A 275 -9.67 -9.91 20.48
N SER A 276 -9.74 -9.08 21.52
CA SER A 276 -8.81 -9.16 22.64
C SER A 276 -8.84 -10.54 23.29
N GLY A 277 -7.67 -11.15 23.49
CA GLY A 277 -7.54 -12.50 24.06
C GLY A 277 -7.81 -13.65 23.09
N ALA A 278 -8.16 -13.37 21.83
CA ALA A 278 -8.40 -14.42 20.84
C ALA A 278 -7.12 -15.22 20.55
N ALA A 279 -7.27 -16.54 20.39
CA ALA A 279 -6.20 -17.43 19.97
C ALA A 279 -6.03 -17.38 18.46
N MET A 280 -4.78 -17.20 18.02
CA MET A 280 -4.42 -17.18 16.61
C MET A 280 -3.87 -18.54 16.20
N LYS A 281 -4.35 -19.07 15.08
CA LYS A 281 -4.01 -20.41 14.62
C LYS A 281 -3.47 -20.38 13.20
N THR A 282 -2.53 -21.27 12.89
CA THR A 282 -2.22 -21.62 11.50
C THR A 282 -3.46 -22.23 10.84
N THR A 283 -3.51 -22.27 9.51
CA THR A 283 -4.56 -22.98 8.72
C THR A 283 -4.73 -24.47 9.08
N TYR A 284 -3.76 -25.07 9.78
CA TYR A 284 -3.81 -26.45 10.29
C TYR A 284 -4.33 -26.56 11.73
N GLY A 285 -4.86 -25.48 12.30
CA GLY A 285 -5.44 -25.45 13.65
C GLY A 285 -4.43 -25.35 14.81
N THR A 286 -3.12 -25.30 14.53
CA THR A 286 -2.09 -25.10 15.58
C THR A 286 -2.16 -23.68 16.12
N THR A 287 -2.42 -23.53 17.42
CA THR A 287 -2.36 -22.22 18.10
C THR A 287 -0.91 -21.74 18.19
N VAL A 288 -0.65 -20.55 17.65
CA VAL A 288 0.69 -19.94 17.59
C VAL A 288 0.81 -18.68 18.44
N GLY A 289 -0.30 -18.12 18.90
CA GLY A 289 -0.26 -16.94 19.76
C GLY A 289 -1.63 -16.48 20.22
N THR A 290 -1.65 -15.34 20.91
CA THR A 290 -2.84 -14.72 21.47
C THR A 290 -2.82 -13.22 21.21
N VAL A 291 -3.98 -12.63 20.89
CA VAL A 291 -4.13 -11.18 20.73
C VAL A 291 -3.99 -10.48 22.08
N THR A 292 -2.94 -9.69 22.27
CA THR A 292 -2.66 -8.97 23.53
C THR A 292 -2.77 -7.44 23.41
N LYS A 293 -2.81 -6.92 22.18
CA LYS A 293 -3.25 -5.55 21.88
C LYS A 293 -4.29 -5.61 20.78
N TYR A 294 -5.41 -4.95 20.99
CA TYR A 294 -6.52 -4.88 20.05
C TYR A 294 -6.97 -3.43 19.94
N VAL A 295 -6.98 -2.88 18.73
CA VAL A 295 -7.42 -1.51 18.45
C VAL A 295 -8.24 -1.50 17.17
N TYR A 296 -9.56 -1.57 17.33
CA TYR A 296 -10.53 -1.46 16.24
C TYR A 296 -11.77 -0.71 16.71
N SER A 297 -11.90 0.56 16.33
CA SER A 297 -13.07 1.37 16.64
C SER A 297 -13.05 2.73 15.92
N SER A 298 -14.22 3.35 15.73
CA SER A 298 -14.32 4.73 15.21
C SER A 298 -13.66 5.75 16.12
N SER A 299 -13.63 5.49 17.43
CA SER A 299 -12.98 6.37 18.42
C SER A 299 -11.46 6.37 18.27
N SER A 300 -10.85 5.20 18.08
CA SER A 300 -9.41 5.07 17.82
C SER A 300 -9.03 5.43 16.39
N GLY A 301 -9.98 5.33 15.45
CA GLY A 301 -9.75 5.48 14.01
C GLY A 301 -8.84 4.40 13.43
N CYS A 302 -8.59 3.33 14.18
CA CYS A 302 -7.59 2.33 13.87
C CYS A 302 -8.21 0.95 13.65
N ASP A 303 -7.45 0.08 12.98
CA ASP A 303 -7.79 -1.30 12.68
C ASP A 303 -6.51 -2.15 12.68
N PHE A 304 -6.12 -2.61 13.86
CA PHE A 304 -5.03 -3.58 14.01
C PHE A 304 -5.14 -4.38 15.31
N ALA A 305 -4.45 -5.51 15.33
CA ALA A 305 -4.20 -6.31 16.50
C ALA A 305 -2.72 -6.71 16.55
N PHE A 306 -2.16 -6.78 17.75
CA PHE A 306 -0.87 -7.43 18.00
C PHE A 306 -1.11 -8.80 18.61
N VAL A 307 -0.44 -9.79 18.03
CA VAL A 307 -0.46 -11.18 18.45
C VAL A 307 0.86 -11.48 19.15
N HIS A 308 0.80 -11.78 20.44
CA HIS A 308 1.95 -12.30 21.17
C HIS A 308 2.11 -13.79 20.83
N LEU A 309 3.31 -14.17 20.38
CA LEU A 309 3.60 -15.56 20.05
C LEU A 309 3.79 -16.43 21.27
N ASN A 310 3.28 -17.66 21.16
CA ASN A 310 3.59 -18.74 22.08
C ASN A 310 5.03 -19.24 21.89
N SER A 311 5.58 -19.91 22.89
CA SER A 311 6.95 -20.45 22.88
C SER A 311 7.20 -21.50 21.79
N ASN A 312 6.14 -22.12 21.25
CA ASN A 312 6.26 -23.06 20.15
C ASN A 312 6.41 -22.38 18.78
N ALA A 313 6.18 -21.07 18.65
CA ALA A 313 6.15 -20.35 17.37
C ALA A 313 7.17 -19.21 17.27
N VAL A 314 7.61 -18.93 16.04
CA VAL A 314 8.58 -17.87 15.73
C VAL A 314 8.17 -17.11 14.47
N MET A 315 8.42 -15.81 14.44
CA MET A 315 8.31 -15.01 13.21
C MET A 315 9.61 -15.07 12.42
N GLY A 316 9.52 -15.42 11.14
CA GLY A 316 10.57 -15.21 10.16
C GLY A 316 10.72 -13.73 9.80
N SER A 317 11.91 -13.35 9.35
CA SER A 317 12.24 -11.96 8.97
C SER A 317 11.98 -11.66 7.49
N THR A 318 11.18 -12.48 6.80
CA THR A 318 10.96 -12.37 5.35
C THR A 318 9.49 -12.35 4.99
N VAL A 319 9.18 -11.74 3.85
CA VAL A 319 7.85 -11.86 3.23
C VAL A 319 7.69 -13.26 2.63
N SER A 320 6.50 -13.82 2.77
CA SER A 320 6.17 -15.18 2.32
C SER A 320 6.34 -15.36 0.81
N SER A 321 7.22 -16.29 0.43
CA SER A 321 7.38 -16.70 -0.98
C SER A 321 6.22 -17.51 -1.51
N ALA A 322 5.45 -18.17 -0.62
CA ALA A 322 4.24 -18.86 -1.01
C ALA A 322 3.18 -17.89 -1.56
N CYS A 323 3.19 -16.64 -1.06
CA CYS A 323 2.29 -15.58 -1.51
C CYS A 323 2.94 -14.65 -2.54
N GLY A 324 3.98 -15.12 -3.25
CA GLY A 324 4.71 -14.35 -4.27
C GLY A 324 5.64 -13.24 -3.73
N GLY A 325 5.72 -13.07 -2.41
CA GLY A 325 6.61 -12.11 -1.77
C GLY A 325 8.03 -12.64 -1.65
N SER A 326 9.01 -11.78 -1.39
CA SER A 326 10.37 -12.23 -1.07
C SER A 326 11.19 -11.11 -0.46
N GLY A 327 12.25 -11.49 0.25
CA GLY A 327 13.22 -10.56 0.82
C GLY A 327 12.98 -10.27 2.30
N THR A 328 14.04 -9.77 2.93
CA THR A 328 14.07 -9.43 4.36
C THR A 328 13.25 -8.19 4.63
N ILE A 329 12.62 -8.17 5.80
CA ILE A 329 11.82 -7.06 6.31
C ILE A 329 12.68 -6.24 7.27
N ASN A 330 12.66 -4.92 7.12
CA ASN A 330 13.30 -4.01 8.06
C ASN A 330 12.53 -3.96 9.39
N ASN A 331 13.26 -3.75 10.47
CA ASN A 331 12.70 -3.57 11.83
C ASN A 331 12.28 -2.13 12.14
N TYR A 332 12.14 -1.29 11.12
CA TYR A 332 11.64 0.07 11.20
C TYR A 332 10.64 0.31 10.07
N TYR A 333 9.72 1.24 10.26
CA TYR A 333 8.76 1.63 9.23
C TYR A 333 9.16 2.95 8.60
N VAL A 334 8.62 3.21 7.40
CA VAL A 334 8.69 4.50 6.74
C VAL A 334 7.36 4.77 6.06
N THR A 335 6.82 5.96 6.26
CA THR A 335 5.63 6.42 5.53
C THR A 335 6.07 6.86 4.12
N PRO A 336 5.60 6.20 3.05
CA PRO A 336 5.97 6.56 1.69
C PRO A 336 5.29 7.86 1.27
N VAL A 337 5.90 8.59 0.33
CA VAL A 337 5.28 9.75 -0.31
C VAL A 337 4.30 9.30 -1.40
N GLU A 338 3.30 10.13 -1.72
CA GLU A 338 2.38 9.91 -2.83
C GLU A 338 3.14 9.60 -4.14
N GLY A 339 2.65 8.68 -4.96
CA GLY A 339 3.32 8.23 -6.20
C GLY A 339 4.38 7.13 -6.01
N LYS A 340 4.86 6.87 -4.78
CA LYS A 340 5.80 5.78 -4.49
C LYS A 340 5.19 4.41 -4.82
N THR A 341 5.95 3.53 -5.45
CA THR A 341 5.53 2.13 -5.59
C THR A 341 5.64 1.38 -4.26
N VAL A 342 4.51 0.79 -3.86
CA VAL A 342 4.32 -0.06 -2.68
C VAL A 342 3.76 -1.42 -3.09
N TYR A 343 4.01 -2.42 -2.27
CA TYR A 343 3.64 -3.81 -2.44
C TYR A 343 2.78 -4.23 -1.25
N LYS A 344 1.79 -5.07 -1.50
CA LYS A 344 1.04 -5.79 -0.49
C LYS A 344 1.25 -7.28 -0.71
N THR A 345 1.49 -8.02 0.36
CA THR A 345 1.44 -9.49 0.31
C THR A 345 0.40 -9.96 1.31
N GLY A 346 -0.60 -10.70 0.82
CA GLY A 346 -1.61 -11.36 1.64
C GLY A 346 -1.96 -12.74 1.08
N ASN A 347 -2.71 -13.50 1.87
CA ASN A 347 -3.08 -14.88 1.61
C ASN A 347 -3.97 -15.05 0.38
N ALA A 348 -4.90 -14.13 0.13
CA ALA A 348 -5.96 -14.34 -0.85
C ALA A 348 -5.57 -13.85 -2.24
N SER A 349 -4.92 -12.69 -2.35
CA SER A 349 -4.48 -12.13 -3.64
C SER A 349 -2.98 -12.20 -3.89
N ASN A 350 -2.22 -12.89 -3.02
CA ASN A 350 -0.77 -12.95 -3.08
C ASN A 350 -0.14 -11.54 -3.04
N THR A 351 0.92 -11.34 -3.83
CA THR A 351 1.63 -10.07 -3.91
C THR A 351 1.10 -9.21 -5.05
N THR A 352 0.46 -8.11 -4.71
CA THR A 352 -0.01 -7.06 -5.62
C THR A 352 0.75 -5.76 -5.35
N TYR A 353 0.82 -4.86 -6.31
CA TYR A 353 1.57 -3.62 -6.16
C TYR A 353 1.01 -2.48 -7.01
N GLY A 354 1.34 -1.27 -6.61
CA GLY A 354 0.97 -0.06 -7.33
C GLY A 354 1.51 1.20 -6.69
N LYS A 355 1.10 2.35 -7.22
CA LYS A 355 1.51 3.66 -6.71
C LYS A 355 0.60 4.10 -5.55
N VAL A 356 1.20 4.71 -4.53
CA VAL A 356 0.46 5.42 -3.47
C VAL A 356 -0.38 6.52 -4.09
N ILE A 357 -1.67 6.55 -3.77
CA ILE A 357 -2.63 7.58 -4.16
C ILE A 357 -2.69 8.66 -3.07
N THR A 358 -2.72 8.28 -1.79
CA THR A 358 -2.76 9.24 -0.68
C THR A 358 -2.30 8.56 0.60
N THR A 359 -1.86 9.36 1.56
CA THR A 359 -1.35 8.91 2.87
C THR A 359 -2.23 9.38 4.04
N SER A 360 -3.37 10.01 3.75
CA SER A 360 -4.20 10.71 4.74
C SER A 360 -5.70 10.40 4.63
N MET A 361 -6.06 9.23 4.11
CA MET A 361 -7.45 8.85 3.85
C MET A 361 -8.20 8.58 5.15
N ASP A 362 -9.32 9.25 5.36
CA ASP A 362 -10.33 8.84 6.33
C ASP A 362 -11.43 8.09 5.58
N TYR A 363 -11.88 6.97 6.13
CA TYR A 363 -12.76 6.02 5.43
C TYR A 363 -13.79 5.39 6.36
N SER A 364 -15.03 5.36 5.91
CA SER A 364 -16.14 4.65 6.56
C SER A 364 -16.14 3.19 6.10
N ALA A 365 -15.55 2.30 6.89
CA ALA A 365 -15.50 0.88 6.59
C ALA A 365 -16.72 0.15 7.13
N PHE A 366 -17.33 -0.73 6.34
CA PHE A 366 -18.39 -1.62 6.79
C PHE A 366 -17.87 -3.06 6.93
N PHE A 367 -17.95 -3.61 8.15
CA PHE A 367 -17.54 -4.98 8.43
C PHE A 367 -18.52 -5.64 9.40
N ASP A 368 -18.99 -6.83 9.03
CA ASP A 368 -19.87 -7.67 9.85
C ASP A 368 -21.08 -6.93 10.46
N GLY A 369 -21.80 -6.18 9.61
CA GLY A 369 -22.99 -5.43 10.03
C GLY A 369 -22.70 -4.09 10.71
N ASN A 370 -21.44 -3.72 10.92
CA ASN A 370 -21.05 -2.52 11.65
C ASN A 370 -20.21 -1.57 10.80
N THR A 371 -20.49 -0.27 10.91
CA THR A 371 -19.66 0.79 10.32
C THR A 371 -18.61 1.27 11.32
N VAL A 372 -17.35 1.31 10.89
CA VAL A 372 -16.22 1.83 11.64
C VAL A 372 -15.50 2.90 10.83
N ASN A 373 -15.33 4.08 11.42
CA ASN A 373 -14.66 5.21 10.78
C ASN A 373 -13.16 5.11 11.04
N LEU A 374 -12.42 4.67 10.04
CA LEU A 374 -10.97 4.58 10.05
C LEU A 374 -10.38 5.92 9.64
N LYS A 375 -9.24 6.27 10.24
CA LYS A 375 -8.61 7.59 10.08
C LYS A 375 -7.16 7.43 9.65
N ASP A 376 -6.69 8.41 8.87
CA ASP A 376 -5.28 8.52 8.50
C ASP A 376 -4.72 7.22 7.90
N LEU A 377 -5.42 6.68 6.91
CA LEU A 377 -5.03 5.51 6.12
C LEU A 377 -4.14 5.92 4.95
N LEU A 378 -3.32 4.99 4.48
CA LEU A 378 -2.72 5.08 3.16
C LEU A 378 -3.61 4.34 2.14
N MET A 379 -3.77 4.91 0.96
CA MET A 379 -4.44 4.27 -0.18
C MET A 379 -3.47 4.14 -1.35
N PHE A 380 -3.47 2.99 -2.03
CA PHE A 380 -2.64 2.77 -3.22
C PHE A 380 -3.32 1.87 -4.24
N GLN A 381 -2.87 1.94 -5.49
CA GLN A 381 -3.47 1.25 -6.64
C GLN A 381 -3.12 -0.24 -6.68
N ALA A 382 -3.73 -1.05 -5.82
CA ALA A 382 -3.59 -2.50 -5.90
C ALA A 382 -4.88 -3.22 -5.56
N TYR A 383 -4.99 -4.42 -6.13
CA TYR A 383 -6.03 -5.37 -5.81
C TYR A 383 -5.78 -5.97 -4.42
N ALA A 384 -6.87 -6.04 -3.64
CA ALA A 384 -6.97 -6.81 -2.42
C ALA A 384 -8.38 -7.42 -2.34
N THR A 385 -8.50 -8.55 -1.68
CA THR A 385 -9.77 -9.27 -1.51
C THR A 385 -9.89 -9.84 -0.10
N ASN A 386 -11.07 -10.39 0.23
CA ASN A 386 -11.33 -11.01 1.52
C ASN A 386 -10.26 -12.07 1.83
N GLY A 387 -9.67 -12.02 3.02
CA GLY A 387 -8.54 -12.87 3.44
C GLY A 387 -7.18 -12.16 3.39
N ASP A 388 -7.07 -11.03 2.68
CA ASP A 388 -5.87 -10.21 2.68
C ASP A 388 -5.73 -9.30 3.89
N SER A 389 -6.81 -9.11 4.65
CA SER A 389 -6.84 -8.31 5.88
C SER A 389 -5.65 -8.66 6.78
N GLY A 390 -4.94 -7.65 7.25
CA GLY A 390 -3.74 -7.81 8.08
C GLY A 390 -2.45 -8.07 7.30
N GLY A 391 -2.51 -8.35 6.01
CA GLY A 391 -1.34 -8.65 5.18
C GLY A 391 -0.36 -7.48 5.12
N ILE A 392 0.94 -7.79 5.04
CA ILE A 392 1.99 -6.77 5.04
C ILE A 392 1.88 -5.84 3.83
N VAL A 393 2.01 -4.55 4.06
CA VAL A 393 2.28 -3.54 3.04
C VAL A 393 3.67 -2.97 3.26
N TYR A 394 4.47 -2.90 2.19
CA TYR A 394 5.86 -2.47 2.24
C TYR A 394 6.28 -1.79 0.94
N PHE A 395 7.34 -0.99 0.96
CA PHE A 395 8.08 -0.67 -0.25
C PHE A 395 9.50 -1.20 -0.16
N LYS A 396 10.12 -1.42 -1.32
CA LYS A 396 11.53 -1.76 -1.39
C LYS A 396 12.33 -0.48 -1.27
N TYR A 397 13.34 -0.51 -0.41
CA TYR A 397 14.27 0.59 -0.16
C TYR A 397 15.63 0.01 0.13
N ASN A 398 16.64 0.39 -0.66
CA ASN A 398 17.99 -0.17 -0.56
C ASN A 398 18.01 -1.71 -0.58
N GLY A 399 17.13 -2.30 -1.40
CA GLY A 399 17.01 -3.75 -1.57
C GLY A 399 16.34 -4.51 -0.42
N THR A 400 15.82 -3.82 0.61
CA THR A 400 15.12 -4.42 1.75
C THR A 400 13.65 -3.98 1.78
N ASN A 401 12.76 -4.84 2.27
CA ASN A 401 11.34 -4.53 2.39
C ASN A 401 11.11 -3.69 3.64
N THR A 402 10.71 -2.45 3.47
CA THR A 402 10.42 -1.53 4.57
C THR A 402 8.92 -1.52 4.86
N PRO A 403 8.48 -1.95 6.06
CA PRO A 403 7.09 -1.87 6.47
C PRO A 403 6.49 -0.48 6.29
N VAL A 404 5.30 -0.45 5.70
CA VAL A 404 4.42 0.71 5.62
C VAL A 404 3.25 0.53 6.59
N GLY A 405 2.70 -0.68 6.66
CA GLY A 405 1.50 -0.98 7.43
C GLY A 405 0.93 -2.36 7.12
N ILE A 406 -0.36 -2.51 7.36
CA ILE A 406 -1.13 -3.72 7.05
C ILE A 406 -2.37 -3.38 6.23
N THR A 407 -2.84 -4.31 5.40
CA THR A 407 -4.11 -4.17 4.68
C THR A 407 -5.28 -4.08 5.68
N ALA A 408 -6.04 -2.99 5.59
CA ALA A 408 -7.23 -2.76 6.41
C ALA A 408 -8.52 -3.03 5.64
N ALA A 409 -8.59 -2.62 4.37
CA ALA A 409 -9.76 -2.81 3.52
C ALA A 409 -9.39 -2.74 2.03
N GLY A 410 -10.25 -3.31 1.18
CA GLY A 410 -10.32 -2.94 -0.24
C GLY A 410 -11.21 -1.72 -0.43
N TYR A 411 -10.91 -0.89 -1.43
CA TYR A 411 -11.67 0.30 -1.77
C TYR A 411 -12.00 0.27 -3.27
N MET A 412 -13.30 0.36 -3.59
CA MET A 412 -13.83 0.40 -4.97
C MET A 412 -13.38 -0.78 -5.85
N GLY A 413 -13.68 -2.01 -5.42
CA GLY A 413 -13.25 -3.21 -6.15
C GLY A 413 -11.73 -3.23 -6.36
N SER A 414 -11.29 -3.47 -7.59
CA SER A 414 -9.88 -3.63 -7.99
C SER A 414 -9.03 -2.34 -7.99
N SER A 415 -9.59 -1.19 -7.61
CA SER A 415 -9.00 0.13 -7.88
C SER A 415 -8.22 0.77 -6.72
N GLY A 416 -8.32 0.24 -5.49
CA GLY A 416 -7.56 0.76 -4.35
C GLY A 416 -7.49 -0.19 -3.16
N THR A 417 -6.32 -0.27 -2.51
CA THR A 417 -6.14 -0.95 -1.23
C THR A 417 -5.89 0.09 -0.15
N LEU A 418 -6.61 -0.03 0.97
CA LEU A 418 -6.45 0.79 2.17
C LEU A 418 -5.55 0.11 3.19
N VAL A 419 -4.69 0.92 3.82
CA VAL A 419 -3.59 0.45 4.65
C VAL A 419 -3.62 1.18 5.99
N MET A 420 -3.72 0.39 7.06
CA MET A 420 -3.45 0.89 8.41
C MET A 420 -1.94 1.07 8.56
N LYS A 421 -1.49 2.32 8.65
CA LYS A 421 -0.07 2.67 8.73
C LYS A 421 0.57 2.14 10.02
N ALA A 422 1.79 1.63 9.92
CA ALA A 422 2.60 1.25 11.08
C ALA A 422 2.81 2.45 12.03
N GLU A 423 2.89 3.66 11.48
CA GLU A 423 2.94 4.92 12.23
C GLU A 423 1.76 5.09 13.20
N ASN A 424 0.56 4.62 12.84
CA ASN A 424 -0.60 4.67 13.72
C ASN A 424 -0.53 3.62 14.83
N MET A 425 0.08 2.46 14.58
CA MET A 425 0.26 1.41 15.58
C MET A 425 1.28 1.79 16.66
N VAL A 426 2.30 2.55 16.28
CA VAL A 426 3.35 3.05 17.18
C VAL A 426 2.79 3.94 18.28
N LYS A 427 1.74 4.72 18.00
CA LYS A 427 0.99 5.52 18.99
C LYS A 427 0.40 4.67 20.12
N TYR A 428 0.28 3.36 19.91
CA TYR A 428 -0.25 2.38 20.86
C TYR A 428 0.83 1.42 21.40
N GLY A 429 2.11 1.74 21.22
CA GLY A 429 3.24 0.96 21.74
C GLY A 429 3.60 -0.27 20.91
N VAL A 430 3.09 -0.39 19.68
CA VAL A 430 3.40 -1.51 18.78
C VAL A 430 4.38 -1.04 17.70
N TYR A 431 5.56 -1.65 17.66
CA TYR A 431 6.66 -1.26 16.80
C TYR A 431 7.09 -2.43 15.90
N PRO A 432 7.50 -2.20 14.65
CA PRO A 432 8.22 -3.21 13.87
C PRO A 432 9.44 -3.75 14.66
N ASN A 433 9.78 -5.03 14.44
CA ASN A 433 10.85 -5.72 15.18
C ASN A 433 11.78 -6.53 14.29
#